data_AF-A0A8T3R6E1-F1
#
_entry.id   AF-A0A8T3R6E1-F1
#
_cell.length_a   1.000
_cell.length_b   1.000
_cell.length_c   1.000
_cell.angle_alpha   90.00
_cell.angle_beta   90.00
_cell.angle_gamma   90.00
#
_symmetry.space_group_name_H-M   'P 1'
#
loop_
_entity.id
_entity.type
_entity.pdbx_description
1 polymer ?
#
loop_
_entity_poly.entity_id
_entity_poly.type
_entity_poly.pdbx_seq_one_letter_code
_entity_poly.pdbx_strand_id
1 'polypeptide(L)' 'MDQTTTQGGGQKSKMHDGDDFVCSNCGCEITLKHHGDESKMQSMQPFTCCCGTKMEPEHASQS' A
#
# COMPACT_ATOMS: atom_id res chain seq x y z
N MET A 1 -33.41 12.03 0.74
CA MET A 1 -32.78 11.66 2.02
C MET A 1 -32.48 10.18 1.96
N ASP A 2 -31.23 9.79 1.67
CA ASP A 2 -30.50 8.74 2.40
C ASP A 2 -29.07 8.68 1.84
N GLN A 3 -28.12 9.29 2.56
CA GLN A 3 -26.68 9.18 2.28
C GLN A 3 -26.11 8.26 3.36
N THR A 4 -26.18 6.95 3.12
CA THR A 4 -25.44 5.97 3.92
C THR A 4 -24.18 5.60 3.16
N THR A 5 -23.08 6.30 3.42
CA THR A 5 -21.72 5.81 3.14
C THR A 5 -21.00 5.67 4.46
N THR A 6 -20.98 4.43 4.92
CA THR A 6 -20.22 3.91 6.05
C THR A 6 -18.74 4.20 5.83
N GLN A 7 -18.24 5.21 6.53
CA GLN A 7 -16.83 5.55 6.60
C GLN A 7 -16.24 4.78 7.79
N GLY A 8 -15.51 3.71 7.52
CA GLY A 8 -14.86 2.92 8.58
C GLY A 8 -14.06 1.74 8.04
N GLY A 9 -12.73 1.80 8.20
CA GLY A 9 -11.89 0.61 8.29
C GLY A 9 -10.82 0.46 7.22
N GLY A 10 -9.69 1.15 7.41
CA GLY A 10 -8.43 0.91 6.69
C GLY A 10 -8.42 1.54 5.30
N GLN A 11 -7.67 2.62 5.15
CA GLN A 11 -7.29 3.12 3.83
C GLN A 11 -6.56 1.97 3.12
N LYS A 12 -7.25 1.24 2.24
CA LYS A 12 -6.58 0.43 1.22
C LYS A 12 -5.95 1.44 0.27
N SER A 13 -4.77 1.93 0.63
CA SER A 13 -3.95 2.72 -0.28
C SER A 13 -3.84 1.93 -1.57
N LYS A 14 -4.34 2.52 -2.66
CA LYS A 14 -4.29 1.88 -3.96
C LYS A 14 -2.81 1.85 -4.36
N MET A 15 -2.25 0.65 -4.45
CA MET A 15 -0.84 0.44 -4.73
C MET A 15 -0.61 0.64 -6.22
N HIS A 16 0.35 1.48 -6.60
CA HIS A 16 0.70 1.77 -7.98
C HIS A 16 2.13 1.30 -8.30
N ASP A 17 2.43 1.20 -9.60
CA ASP A 17 3.81 1.03 -10.06
C ASP A 17 4.64 2.23 -9.61
N GLY A 18 5.83 1.95 -9.09
CA GLY A 18 6.74 2.96 -8.54
C GLY A 18 6.44 3.39 -7.11
N ASP A 19 5.42 2.85 -6.43
CA ASP A 19 5.22 3.11 -5.00
C ASP A 19 6.39 2.53 -4.18
N ASP A 20 6.95 3.36 -3.30
CA ASP A 20 7.97 2.96 -2.34
C ASP A 20 7.34 2.58 -1.01
N PHE A 21 7.81 1.47 -0.44
CA PHE A 21 7.38 0.96 0.85
C PHE A 21 8.57 0.86 1.79
N VAL A 22 8.37 1.31 3.02
CA VAL A 22 9.38 1.30 4.07
C VAL A 22 8.97 0.44 5.25
N CYS A 23 9.97 -0.17 5.87
CA CYS A 23 9.84 -0.87 7.13
C CYS A 23 10.23 0.04 8.29
N SER A 24 9.26 0.45 9.10
CA SER A 24 9.50 1.36 10.24
C SER A 24 10.37 0.75 11.35
N ASN A 25 10.55 -0.57 11.38
CA ASN A 25 11.40 -1.24 12.37
C ASN A 25 12.88 -1.35 11.93
N CYS A 26 13.11 -1.55 10.63
CA CYS A 26 14.41 -1.94 10.09
C CYS A 26 15.01 -0.87 9.15
N GLY A 27 14.20 0.08 8.69
CA GLY A 27 14.60 1.09 7.70
C GLY A 27 14.77 0.54 6.29
N CYS A 28 14.35 -0.70 6.02
CA CYS A 28 14.41 -1.27 4.68
C CYS A 28 13.37 -0.62 3.77
N GLU A 29 13.77 -0.35 2.53
CA GLU A 29 12.94 0.24 1.48
C GLU A 29 12.82 -0.74 0.31
N ILE A 30 11.63 -0.82 -0.30
CA ILE A 30 11.39 -1.53 -1.55
C ILE A 30 10.56 -0.64 -2.49
N THR A 31 10.84 -0.72 -3.78
CA THR A 31 10.01 -0.08 -4.83
C THR A 31 9.16 -1.12 -5.51
N LEU A 32 7.85 -0.90 -5.57
CA LEU A 32 6.92 -1.75 -6.30
C LEU A 32 7.15 -1.57 -7.81
N LYS A 33 7.52 -2.66 -8.49
CA LYS A 33 7.58 -2.70 -9.96
C LYS A 33 6.63 -3.76 -10.46
N HIS A 34 5.74 -3.39 -11.36
CA HIS A 34 4.76 -4.32 -11.90
C HIS A 34 4.97 -4.58 -13.37
N HIS A 35 5.16 -5.86 -13.68
CA HIS A 35 5.22 -6.35 -15.04
C HIS A 35 4.00 -7.25 -15.28
N GLY A 36 2.82 -6.66 -15.44
CA GLY A 36 1.58 -7.43 -15.64
C GLY A 36 0.32 -6.58 -15.75
N ASP A 37 -0.83 -7.17 -15.45
CA ASP A 37 -2.14 -6.51 -15.47
C ASP A 37 -2.35 -5.61 -14.24
N GLU A 38 -2.50 -4.30 -14.46
CA GLU A 38 -2.63 -3.30 -13.39
C GLU A 38 -3.85 -3.53 -12.48
N SER A 39 -4.92 -4.17 -12.98
CA SER A 39 -6.10 -4.46 -12.15
C SER A 39 -5.80 -5.43 -11.01
N LYS A 40 -4.69 -6.19 -11.08
CA LYS A 40 -4.26 -7.08 -9.98
C LYS A 40 -3.59 -6.33 -8.83
N MET A 41 -3.05 -5.13 -9.06
CA MET A 41 -2.44 -4.32 -8.00
C MET A 41 -3.46 -3.86 -6.96
N GLN A 42 -4.69 -3.58 -7.38
CA GLN A 42 -5.74 -3.10 -6.47
C GLN A 42 -6.15 -4.16 -5.43
N SER A 43 -5.80 -5.43 -5.68
CA SER A 43 -6.06 -6.56 -4.77
C SER A 43 -4.80 -7.06 -4.06
N MET A 44 -3.66 -6.39 -4.23
CA MET A 44 -2.42 -6.82 -3.58
C MET A 44 -2.52 -6.71 -2.06
N GLN A 45 -1.83 -7.63 -1.39
CA GLN A 45 -1.67 -7.63 0.06
C GLN A 45 -0.46 -6.78 0.45
N PRO A 46 -0.44 -6.21 1.67
CA PRO A 46 0.71 -5.45 2.15
C PRO A 46 1.97 -6.29 2.22
N PHE A 47 3.11 -5.69 1.87
CA PHE A 47 4.41 -6.34 1.96
C PHE A 47 4.83 -6.53 3.41
N THR A 48 5.59 -7.59 3.67
CA THR A 48 6.17 -7.87 4.99
C THR A 48 7.68 -7.91 4.86
N CYS A 49 8.36 -7.10 5.65
CA CYS A 49 9.82 -7.08 5.70
C CYS A 49 10.35 -8.40 6.27
N CYS A 50 11.59 -8.77 5.94
CA CYS A 50 12.24 -9.97 6.49
C CYS A 50 12.30 -9.98 8.03
N CYS A 51 12.25 -8.81 8.68
CA CYS A 51 12.18 -8.71 10.14
C CYS A 51 10.78 -8.95 10.74
N GLY A 52 9.77 -9.25 9.90
CA GLY A 52 8.41 -9.60 10.31
C GLY A 52 7.45 -8.41 10.42
N THR A 53 7.94 -7.18 10.28
CA THR A 53 7.11 -5.96 10.31
C THR A 53 6.46 -5.72 8.94
N LYS A 54 5.16 -5.35 8.96
CA LYS A 54 4.45 -4.92 7.75
C LYS A 54 5.08 -3.62 7.23
N MET A 55 5.26 -3.55 5.92
CA MET A 55 5.78 -2.37 5.27
C MET A 55 4.63 -1.41 4.93
N GLU A 56 4.91 -0.13 5.03
CA GLU A 56 3.95 0.94 4.78
C GLU A 56 4.47 1.85 3.65
N PRO A 57 3.59 2.43 2.82
CA PRO A 57 4.01 3.33 1.76
C PRO A 57 4.75 4.55 2.34
N GLU A 58 5.92 4.88 1.79
CA GLU A 58 6.74 6.00 2.24
C GLU A 58 6.03 7.34 1.98
N HIS A 59 5.33 7.42 0.84
CA HIS A 59 4.68 8.63 0.35
C HIS A 59 3.17 8.44 0.22
N ALA A 60 2.46 8.18 1.32
CA ALA A 60 0.99 8.09 1.32
C ALA A 60 0.24 9.41 1.02
N SER A 61 0.90 10.42 0.45
CA SER A 61 0.34 11.75 0.22
C SER A 61 1.06 12.49 -0.90
N GLN A 62 0.67 12.26 -2.15
CA GLN A 62 0.66 13.33 -3.15
C GLN A 62 -0.66 13.25 -3.92
N SER A 63 -1.34 14.39 -3.86
CA SER A 63 -2.67 14.78 -4.34
C SER A 63 -2.97 14.51 -5.82
#